data_AF-A0A378BUU6-F1
#
_entry.id   AF-A0A378BUU6-F1
#
_cell.length_a   1.000
_cell.length_b   1.000
_cell.length_c   1.000
_cell.angle_alpha   90.00
_cell.angle_beta   90.00
_cell.angle_gamma   90.00
#
_symmetry.space_group_name_H-M   'P 1'
#
loop_
_entity.id
_entity.type
_entity.pdbx_description
1 polymer ?
#
loop_
_entity_poly.entity_id
_entity_poly.type
_entity_poly.pdbx_seq_one_letter_code
_entity_poly.pdbx_strand_id
1 'polypeptide(L)' 'MKTIEVDDELYRYIASHTLHIGESASDILRRMLKFFRRFPTGYTGQQSRADAGASACR' A
#
# COMPACT_ATOMS: atom_id res chain seq x y z
N MET A 1 6.47 -6.17 -5.55
CA MET A 1 7.48 -5.77 -4.54
C MET A 1 8.72 -5.29 -5.28
N LYS A 2 9.34 -4.19 -4.86
CA LYS A 2 10.67 -3.79 -5.35
C LYS A 2 11.69 -4.14 -4.27
N THR A 3 12.87 -4.59 -4.67
CA THR A 3 13.97 -4.92 -3.75
C THR A 3 14.92 -3.73 -3.64
N ILE A 4 15.38 -3.44 -2.43
CA ILE A 4 16.41 -2.43 -2.14
C ILE A 4 17.48 -3.09 -1.27
N GLU A 5 18.74 -2.70 -1.44
CA GLU A 5 19.83 -3.14 -0.59
C GLU A 5 20.14 -2.06 0.43
N VAL A 6 20.38 -2.48 1.67
CA VAL A 6 20.70 -1.63 2.82
C VAL A 6 21.80 -2.30 3.63
N ASP A 7 22.56 -1.50 4.36
CA ASP A 7 23.57 -1.98 5.30
C ASP A 7 22.96 -2.69 6.53
N ASP A 8 23.78 -3.51 7.21
CA ASP A 8 23.34 -4.34 8.34
C ASP A 8 22.87 -3.51 9.54
N GLU A 9 23.48 -2.35 9.77
CA GLU A 9 23.11 -1.46 10.87
C GLU A 9 21.74 -0.84 10.62
N LEU A 10 21.51 -0.34 9.40
CA LEU A 10 20.22 0.17 8.97
C LEU A 10 19.15 -0.92 8.96
N TYR A 11 19.47 -2.13 8.52
CA TYR A 11 18.54 -3.27 8.58
C TYR A 11 18.09 -3.54 10.02
N ARG A 12 19.05 -3.62 10.96
CA ARG A 12 18.74 -3.82 12.39
C ARG A 12 17.92 -2.67 12.96
N TYR A 13 18.22 -1.44 12.57
CA TYR A 13 17.46 -0.26 12.97
C TYR A 13 16.02 -0.32 12.46
N ILE A 14 15.78 -0.67 11.19
CA ILE A 14 14.42 -0.82 10.65
C ILE A 14 13.69 -1.96 11.38
N ALA A 15 14.34 -3.12 11.57
CA ALA A 15 13.74 -4.28 12.21
C ALA A 15 13.34 -4.02 13.68
N SER A 16 14.10 -3.20 14.41
CA SER A 16 13.78 -2.85 15.81
C SER A 16 12.51 -1.99 15.95
N HIS A 17 12.04 -1.37 14.86
CA HIS A 17 10.80 -0.59 14.84
C HIS A 17 9.55 -1.43 14.55
N THR A 18 9.65 -2.76 14.53
CA THR A 18 8.50 -3.67 14.33
C THR A 18 7.52 -3.57 15.52
N LEU A 19 6.24 -3.28 15.26
CA LEU A 19 5.20 -3.23 16.30
C LEU A 19 4.29 -4.46 16.30
N HIS A 20 4.15 -5.12 15.15
CA HIS A 20 3.29 -6.29 14.99
C HIS A 20 4.07 -7.44 14.33
N ILE A 21 3.80 -8.67 14.76
CA ILE A 21 4.41 -9.85 14.15
C ILE A 21 3.96 -9.96 12.70
N GLY A 22 4.91 -10.09 11.77
CA GLY A 22 4.64 -10.15 10.33
C GLY A 22 4.41 -8.79 9.67
N GLU A 23 4.71 -7.67 10.35
CA GLU A 23 4.68 -6.34 9.74
C GLU A 23 5.65 -6.25 8.56
N SER A 24 5.21 -5.66 7.43
CA SER A 24 6.08 -5.55 6.26
C SER A 24 7.11 -4.43 6.45
N ALA A 25 8.30 -4.60 5.88
CA ALA A 25 9.32 -3.54 5.87
C ALA A 25 8.78 -2.23 5.26
N SER A 26 7.88 -2.33 4.29
CA SER A 26 7.23 -1.16 3.68
C SER A 26 6.35 -0.40 4.68
N ASP A 27 5.62 -1.10 5.53
CA ASP A 27 4.75 -0.48 6.54
C ASP A 27 5.57 0.19 7.65
N ILE A 28 6.63 -0.48 8.11
CA ILE A 28 7.60 0.06 9.06
C ILE A 28 8.20 1.38 8.49
N LEU A 29 8.68 1.35 7.25
CA LEU A 29 9.29 2.52 6.60
C LEU A 29 8.30 3.66 6.37
N ARG A 30 7.03 3.38 6.01
CA ARG A 30 5.99 4.41 5.83
C ARG A 30 5.71 5.17 7.12
N ARG A 31 5.69 4.47 8.26
CA ARG A 31 5.55 5.06 9.59
C ARG A 31 6.76 5.92 9.95
N MET A 32 7.97 5.38 9.82
CA MET A 32 9.21 6.06 10.19
C MET A 32 9.44 7.33 9.37
N LEU A 33 9.27 7.25 8.05
CA LEU A 33 9.51 8.36 7.12
C LEU A 33 8.34 9.35 7.05
N LYS A 34 7.26 9.11 7.83
CA LYS A 34 5.99 9.85 7.74
C LYS A 34 5.55 10.01 6.29
N PHE A 35 5.72 8.95 5.49
CA PHE A 35 5.46 8.94 4.05
C PHE A 35 3.94 8.81 3.81
N PHE A 36 3.18 9.75 4.37
CA PHE A 36 1.86 10.08 3.87
C PHE A 36 2.10 10.77 2.53
N ARG A 37 1.84 10.05 1.43
CA ARG A 37 1.77 10.70 0.13
C ARG A 37 0.83 11.89 0.30
N ARG A 38 1.35 13.12 0.14
CA ARG A 38 0.55 14.35 -0.05
C ARG A 38 -0.22 14.32 -1.38
N PHE A 39 -0.42 13.13 -1.95
CA PHE A 39 -1.15 12.89 -3.17
C PHE A 39 -2.38 12.05 -2.82
N PRO A 40 -3.60 12.59 -3.02
CA PRO A 40 -4.80 11.79 -2.96
C PRO A 40 -4.62 10.71 -4.02
N THR A 41 -4.30 9.50 -3.57
CA THR A 41 -4.26 8.36 -4.47
C THR A 41 -5.71 7.98 -4.62
N GLY A 42 -6.38 8.63 -5.57
CA GLY A 42 -7.60 8.12 -6.18
C GLY A 42 -7.26 6.73 -6.66
N TYR A 43 -7.59 5.73 -5.84
CA TYR A 43 -7.69 4.37 -6.28
C TYR A 43 -8.91 4.33 -7.19
N THR A 44 -8.71 4.62 -8.48
CA THR A 44 -9.68 4.37 -9.54
C THR A 44 -9.68 2.86 -9.79
N GLY A 45 -10.27 2.13 -8.85
CA GLY A 45 -10.66 0.74 -9.03
C GLY A 45 -12.00 0.72 -9.78
N GLN A 46 -11.94 0.49 -11.08
CA GLN A 46 -12.94 -0.28 -11.83
C GLN A 46 -14.38 0.29 -11.88
N GLN A 47 -14.56 1.36 -12.66
CA GLN A 47 -15.82 1.64 -13.35
C GLN A 47 -15.67 1.16 -14.79
N SER A 48 -15.95 -0.11 -15.07
CA SER A 48 -16.11 -0.59 -16.46
C SER A 48 -16.98 -1.85 -16.52
N ARG A 49 -18.22 -1.60 -16.96
CA ARG A 49 -18.97 -2.37 -17.96
C ARG A 49 -19.32 -3.84 -17.64
N ALA A 50 -20.56 -4.00 -17.18
CA ALA A 50 -21.56 -4.89 -17.78
C ALA A 50 -22.92 -4.24 -17.48
N ASP A 51 -23.58 -3.54 -18.40
CA ASP A 51 -24.43 -4.17 -19.43
C ASP A 51 -25.19 -5.38 -18.89
N ALA A 52 -26.23 -5.10 -18.11
CA ALA A 52 -27.35 -6.01 -17.89
C ALA A 52 -28.64 -5.25 -18.19
N GLY A 53 -28.97 -5.26 -19.48
CA GLY A 53 -30.31 -5.32 -20.07
C GLY A 53 -31.48 -4.70 -19.30
N ALA A 54 -32.01 -3.65 -19.92
CA ALA A 54 -33.44 -3.42 -20.12
C ALA A 54 -34.37 -4.59 -19.69
N SER A 55 -35.20 -4.37 -18.66
CA SER A 55 -36.57 -4.88 -18.64
C SER A 55 -37.42 -4.08 -17.63
N ALA A 56 -37.73 -2.84 -18.00
CA ALA A 56 -38.85 -2.09 -17.44
C ALA A 56 -39.39 -1.21 -18.56
N CYS A 57 -40.72 -1.21 -18.72
CA CYS A 57 -41.52 -0.55 -19.77
C CYS A 57 -41.86 -1.40 -21.01
N ARG A 58 -42.60 -2.50 -20.83
CA ARG A 58 -43.97 -2.67 -21.36
C ARG A 58 -44.61 -3.96 -20.89
#